data_AF-A0A9E7CKD6-F1
#
_entry.id   AF-A0A9E7CKD6-F1
#
_cell.length_a   1.000
_cell.length_b   1.000
_cell.length_c   1.000
_cell.angle_alpha   90.00
_cell.angle_beta   90.00
_cell.angle_gamma   90.00
#
_symmetry.space_group_name_H-M   'P 1'
#
loop_
_entity.id
_entity.type
_entity.pdbx_description
1 polymer ?
#
loop_
_entity_poly.entity_id
_entity_poly.type
_entity_poly.pdbx_seq_one_letter_code
_entity_poly.pdbx_strand_id
1 'polypeptide(L)'
;MTKALLIHPYLYTEKFTLMRQPTDKMAELISLSEAIQLEVLDTSILKISEIKPATYIGLGAVQTIQEQVQKLKIDLVVVNAPLHPFSKETLRKDGTQKLLIERG
;
A
#
# COMPACT_ATOMS: atom_id res chain seq x y z
N MET A 1 0.18 -20.00 -0.82
CA MET A 1 -0.48 -18.72 -1.14
C MET A 1 0.36 -17.61 -0.55
N THR A 2 0.50 -16.48 -1.24
CA THR A 2 1.31 -15.34 -0.76
C THR A 2 0.44 -14.46 0.13
N LYS A 3 0.83 -14.28 1.38
CA LYS A 3 0.10 -13.48 2.37
C LYS A 3 0.37 -12.01 2.15
N ALA A 4 -0.70 -11.24 1.96
CA ALA A 4 -0.62 -9.85 1.59
C ALA A 4 -1.26 -8.92 2.64
N LEU A 5 -0.62 -7.78 2.86
CA LEU A 5 -1.17 -6.62 3.53
C LEU A 5 -1.42 -5.53 2.49
N LEU A 6 -2.65 -5.03 2.42
CA LEU A 6 -3.03 -3.97 1.48
C LEU A 6 -3.08 -2.62 2.19
N ILE A 7 -2.38 -1.62 1.67
CA ILE A 7 -2.35 -0.26 2.20
C ILE A 7 -2.86 0.70 1.13
N HIS A 8 -3.86 1.51 1.47
CA HIS A 8 -4.29 2.61 0.61
C HIS A 8 -4.04 3.94 1.31
N PRO A 9 -2.94 4.65 1.00
CA PRO A 9 -2.73 5.99 1.49
C PRO A 9 -3.66 6.97 0.79
N TYR A 10 -4.26 7.89 1.56
CA TYR A 10 -5.06 8.98 1.02
C TYR A 10 -4.67 10.31 1.65
N LEU A 11 -4.56 11.34 0.80
CA LEU A 11 -4.31 12.71 1.24
C LEU A 11 -5.65 13.34 1.64
N TYR A 12 -5.78 13.73 2.90
CA TYR A 12 -6.97 14.41 3.38
C TYR A 12 -6.94 15.88 2.94
N THR A 13 -7.76 16.23 1.96
CA THR A 13 -7.99 17.61 1.50
C THR A 13 -9.47 17.95 1.68
N GLU A 14 -9.82 19.22 1.92
CA GLU A 14 -11.22 19.64 2.10
C GLU A 14 -12.11 19.35 0.88
N LYS A 15 -11.54 19.14 -0.31
CA LYS A 15 -12.25 18.77 -1.55
C LYS A 15 -12.67 17.29 -1.63
N PHE A 16 -12.70 16.57 -0.51
CA PHE A 16 -12.93 15.11 -0.45
C PHE A 16 -14.33 14.63 -0.89
N THR A 17 -15.22 15.54 -1.27
CA THR A 17 -16.67 15.26 -1.36
C THR A 17 -17.16 14.74 -2.72
N LEU A 18 -16.31 14.61 -3.74
CA LEU A 18 -16.75 14.24 -5.11
C LEU A 18 -15.91 13.16 -5.80
N MET A 19 -14.82 12.69 -5.19
CA MET A 19 -13.94 11.66 -5.74
C MET A 19 -14.04 10.38 -4.90
N ARG A 20 -14.07 9.21 -5.55
CA ARG A 20 -14.28 7.87 -4.96
C ARG A 20 -13.70 7.75 -3.55
N GLN A 21 -14.50 7.28 -2.60
CA GLN A 21 -14.10 7.21 -1.20
C GLN A 21 -12.93 6.21 -1.06
N PRO A 22 -12.03 6.40 -0.08
CA PRO A 22 -10.91 5.48 0.17
C PRO A 22 -11.35 4.02 0.33
N THR A 23 -12.57 3.82 0.84
CA THR A 23 -13.22 2.51 0.98
C THR A 23 -13.50 1.87 -0.38
N ASP A 24 -14.00 2.62 -1.36
CA ASP A 24 -14.22 2.12 -2.74
C ASP A 24 -12.89 1.71 -3.38
N LYS A 25 -11.85 2.51 -3.15
CA LYS A 25 -10.50 2.22 -3.64
C LYS A 25 -9.87 1.01 -2.97
N MET A 26 -10.15 0.81 -1.68
CA MET A 26 -9.73 -0.40 -0.98
C MET A 26 -10.48 -1.64 -1.52
N ALA A 27 -11.79 -1.54 -1.75
CA ALA A 27 -12.58 -2.65 -2.30
C ALA A 27 -12.07 -3.08 -3.69
N GLU A 28 -11.75 -2.11 -4.55
CA GLU A 28 -11.11 -2.36 -5.86
C GLU A 28 -9.75 -3.09 -5.68
N LEU A 29 -8.92 -2.62 -4.75
CA LEU A 29 -7.60 -3.22 -4.48
C LEU A 29 -7.69 -4.66 -3.94
N ILE A 30 -8.66 -4.94 -3.07
CA ILE A 30 -8.93 -6.29 -2.56
C ILE A 30 -9.31 -7.20 -3.73
N SER A 31 -10.29 -6.79 -4.54
CA SER A 31 -10.77 -7.58 -5.67
C SER A 31 -9.65 -7.90 -6.67
N LEU A 32 -8.79 -6.92 -6.98
CA LEU A 32 -7.63 -7.13 -7.84
C LEU A 32 -6.60 -8.08 -7.22
N SER A 33 -6.36 -7.99 -5.92
CA SER A 33 -5.41 -8.83 -5.18
C SER A 33 -5.87 -10.28 -5.11
N GLU A 34 -7.15 -10.51 -4.86
CA GLU A 34 -7.76 -11.84 -4.86
C GLU A 34 -7.76 -12.47 -6.26
N ALA A 35 -8.01 -11.67 -7.30
CA ALA A 35 -7.97 -12.14 -8.69
C ALA A 35 -6.59 -12.67 -9.11
N ILE A 36 -5.51 -12.15 -8.51
CA ILE A 36 -4.13 -12.63 -8.70
C ILE A 36 -3.68 -13.61 -7.59
N GLN A 37 -4.63 -14.19 -6.85
CA GLN A 37 -4.40 -15.25 -5.85
C GLN A 37 -3.56 -14.83 -4.63
N LEU A 38 -3.62 -13.55 -4.22
CA LEU A 38 -3.08 -13.12 -2.93
C LEU A 38 -4.03 -13.50 -1.78
N GLU A 39 -3.47 -13.96 -0.68
CA GLU A 39 -4.18 -14.16 0.58
C GLU A 39 -4.16 -12.85 1.36
N VAL A 40 -5.20 -12.04 1.22
CA VAL A 40 -5.31 -10.74 1.91
C VAL A 40 -5.55 -10.98 3.39
N LEU A 41 -4.51 -10.84 4.21
CA LEU A 41 -4.60 -11.06 5.65
C LEU A 41 -5.11 -9.83 6.41
N ASP A 42 -4.78 -8.64 5.91
CA ASP A 42 -5.23 -7.39 6.51
C ASP A 42 -5.19 -6.24 5.48
N THR A 43 -5.96 -5.19 5.77
CA THR A 43 -6.08 -4.00 4.94
C THR A 43 -6.06 -2.74 5.80
N SER A 44 -5.42 -1.68 5.30
CA SER A 44 -5.33 -0.41 6.03
C SER A 44 -5.50 0.77 5.09
N ILE A 45 -6.47 1.62 5.40
CA ILE A 45 -6.62 2.93 4.76
C ILE A 45 -5.85 3.93 5.60
N LEU A 46 -4.74 4.42 5.07
CA LEU A 46 -3.81 5.27 5.79
C LEU A 46 -4.04 6.73 5.42
N LYS A 47 -4.49 7.53 6.38
CA LYS A 47 -4.55 8.99 6.21
C LYS A 47 -3.11 9.54 6.24
N ILE A 48 -2.72 10.26 5.20
CA ILE A 48 -1.45 11.00 5.15
C ILE A 48 -1.72 12.51 5.12
N SER A 49 -0.89 13.28 5.81
CA SER A 49 -0.94 14.75 5.80
C SER A 49 -0.21 15.35 4.60
N GLU A 50 0.78 14.63 4.07
CA GLU A 50 1.63 15.03 2.95
C GLU A 50 2.28 13.79 2.34
N ILE A 51 2.70 13.87 1.07
CA ILE A 51 3.46 12.80 0.41
C ILE A 51 4.94 12.98 0.75
N LYS A 52 5.55 11.94 1.36
CA LYS A 52 6.99 11.94 1.66
C LYS A 52 7.76 11.29 0.50
N PRO A 53 8.66 11.99 -0.22
CA PRO A 53 9.31 11.42 -1.41
C PRO A 53 10.05 10.09 -1.18
N ALA A 54 10.64 9.91 0.00
CA ALA A 54 11.41 8.71 0.34
C ALA A 54 10.54 7.48 0.66
N THR A 55 9.33 7.67 1.20
CA THR A 55 8.53 6.56 1.77
C THR A 55 7.07 6.57 1.32
N TYR A 56 6.62 7.63 0.65
CA TYR A 56 5.24 8.00 0.35
C TYR A 56 4.38 8.30 1.60
N ILE A 57 4.50 7.48 2.65
CA ILE A 57 3.63 7.45 3.84
C ILE A 57 4.26 7.93 5.15
N GLY A 58 5.58 8.23 5.15
CA GLY A 58 6.32 8.65 6.33
C GLY A 58 6.87 7.50 7.17
N LEU A 59 7.94 7.78 7.94
CA LEU A 59 8.70 6.76 8.67
C LEU A 59 7.90 6.09 9.80
N GLY A 60 7.04 6.82 10.51
CA GLY A 60 6.21 6.24 11.57
C GLY A 60 5.23 5.20 11.03
N ALA A 61 4.58 5.48 9.90
CA ALA A 61 3.70 4.52 9.25
C ALA A 61 4.47 3.28 8.74
N VAL A 62 5.69 3.48 8.22
CA VAL A 62 6.58 2.36 7.83
C VAL A 62 6.88 1.47 9.03
N GLN A 63 7.21 2.03 10.20
CA GLN A 63 7.49 1.27 11.41
C GLN A 63 6.26 0.46 11.88
N THR A 64 5.08 1.08 11.91
CA THR A 64 3.83 0.39 12.27
C THR A 64 3.52 -0.77 11.31
N ILE A 65 3.69 -0.55 10.01
CA ILE A 65 3.50 -1.61 9.00
C ILE A 65 4.53 -2.73 9.20
N GLN A 66 5.78 -2.39 9.51
CA GLN A 66 6.83 -3.38 9.77
C GLN A 66 6.49 -4.27 10.98
N GLU A 67 5.99 -3.71 12.08
CA GLU A 67 5.54 -4.47 13.25
C GLU A 67 4.39 -5.41 12.89
N GLN A 68 3.42 -4.92 12.12
CA GLN A 68 2.29 -5.70 11.65
C GLN A 68 2.73 -6.86 10.74
N VAL A 69 3.68 -6.61 9.82
CA VAL A 69 4.27 -7.63 8.95
C VAL A 69 4.92 -8.76 9.76
N GLN A 70 5.65 -8.43 10.84
CA GLN A 70 6.23 -9.46 11.72
C GLN A 70 5.15 -10.25 12.44
N LYS A 71 4.19 -9.55 13.03
CA LYS A 71 3.14 -10.14 13.86
C LYS A 71 2.26 -11.10 13.06
N LEU A 72 1.89 -10.70 11.84
CA LEU A 72 0.98 -11.44 10.97
C LEU A 72 1.70 -12.39 10.00
N LYS A 73 3.05 -12.39 9.98
CA LYS A 73 3.86 -13.16 9.03
C LYS A 73 3.44 -12.90 7.57
N ILE A 74 3.40 -11.61 7.21
CA ILE A 74 3.04 -11.14 5.87
C ILE A 74 4.23 -11.35 4.93
N ASP A 75 3.97 -11.88 3.74
CA ASP A 75 4.97 -12.09 2.70
C ASP A 75 5.12 -10.88 1.78
N LEU A 76 4.05 -10.08 1.63
CA LEU A 76 3.96 -8.98 0.68
C LEU A 76 3.15 -7.81 1.24
N VAL A 77 3.68 -6.60 1.14
CA VAL A 77 2.90 -5.37 1.35
C VAL A 77 2.59 -4.75 -0.02
N VAL A 78 1.32 -4.43 -0.27
CA VAL A 78 0.86 -3.73 -1.46
C VAL A 78 0.41 -2.34 -1.06
N VAL A 79 0.98 -1.31 -1.67
CA VAL A 79 0.62 0.09 -1.37
C VAL A 79 0.00 0.73 -2.62
N ASN A 80 -1.28 1.08 -2.55
CA ASN A 80 -2.03 1.73 -3.62
C ASN A 80 -1.74 3.23 -3.67
N ALA A 81 -0.58 3.57 -4.23
CA ALA A 81 -0.10 4.93 -4.44
C ALA A 81 0.30 5.14 -5.92
N PRO A 82 0.15 6.34 -6.49
CA PRO A 82 0.66 6.67 -7.82
C PRO A 82 2.18 6.49 -7.87
N LEU A 83 2.70 5.90 -8.95
CA LEU A 83 4.13 5.85 -9.19
C LEU A 83 4.69 7.29 -9.37
N HIS A 84 5.53 7.73 -8.44
CA HIS A 84 6.31 8.95 -8.63
C HIS A 84 7.48 8.65 -9.61
N PRO A 85 7.73 9.47 -10.64
CA PRO A 85 8.66 9.16 -11.74
C PRO A 85 10.14 8.96 -11.34
N PHE A 86 10.50 9.17 -10.08
CA PHE A 86 11.88 9.08 -9.56
C PHE A 86 12.24 7.76 -8.86
N SER A 87 11.30 6.84 -8.64
CA SER A 87 11.57 5.57 -7.94
C SER A 87 11.90 4.44 -8.94
N LYS A 88 13.08 4.51 -9.57
CA LYS A 88 13.56 3.48 -10.52
C LYS A 88 14.29 2.29 -9.89
N GLU A 89 14.54 2.31 -8.58
CA GLU A 89 15.45 1.35 -7.95
C GLU A 89 14.78 0.17 -7.21
N THR A 90 13.44 0.08 -7.16
CA THR A 90 12.74 -1.04 -6.48
C THR A 90 12.06 -2.01 -7.45
N LEU A 91 12.60 -2.16 -8.67
CA LEU A 91 12.03 -2.98 -9.73
C LEU A 91 12.66 -4.38 -9.74
N ARG A 92 11.93 -5.40 -9.29
CA ARG A 92 12.06 -6.76 -9.84
C ARG A 92 10.75 -7.18 -10.49
N LYS A 93 10.88 -7.36 -11.81
CA LYS A 93 10.12 -8.17 -12.78
C LYS A 93 8.65 -8.47 -12.43
N ASP A 94 7.80 -7.87 -13.25
CA ASP A 94 6.43 -8.30 -13.60
C ASP A 94 5.31 -7.38 -13.08
N GLY A 95 5.14 -6.25 -13.79
CA GLY A 95 3.84 -5.81 -14.30
C GLY A 95 2.78 -5.25 -13.35
N THR A 96 2.98 -5.21 -12.02
CA THR A 96 2.02 -4.61 -11.09
C THR A 96 2.73 -3.64 -10.15
N GLN A 97 2.24 -2.41 -10.04
CA GLN A 97 2.83 -1.35 -9.23
C GLN A 97 2.94 -1.80 -7.77
N LYS A 98 4.17 -2.03 -7.28
CA LYS A 98 4.49 -2.45 -5.91
C LYS A 98 5.47 -1.46 -5.29
N LEU A 99 5.11 -0.86 -4.15
CA LEU A 99 6.10 -0.38 -3.19
C LEU A 99 6.56 -1.61 -2.39
N LEU A 100 7.74 -2.12 -2.73
CA LEU A 100 8.39 -3.25 -2.04
C LEU A 100 9.10 -2.70 -0.80
N ILE A 101 8.57 -2.97 0.39
CA ILE A 101 9.36 -2.89 1.63
C ILE A 101 9.88 -4.30 1.88
N GLU A 102 11.01 -4.63 1.25
CA GLU A 102 11.77 -5.85 1.55
C GLU A 102 12.35 -5.72 2.96
N ARG A 103 12.24 -6.78 3.76
CA ARG A 103 12.95 -6.91 5.02
C ARG A 103 14.30 -7.58 4.76
N GLY A 104 15.36 -7.02 5.35
CA GLY A 104 16.51 -7.82 5.76
C GLY A 104 16.14 -8.74 6.91
#